data_AF-A0A938V266-F1
#
_entry.id   AF-A0A938V266-F1
#
_cell.length_a   1.000
_cell.length_b   1.000
_cell.length_c   1.000
_cell.angle_alpha   90.00
_cell.angle_beta   90.00
_cell.angle_gamma   90.00
#
_symmetry.space_group_name_H-M   'P 1'
#
loop_
_entity.id
_entity.type
_entity.pdbx_description
1 polymer ?
#
loop_
_entity_poly.entity_id
_entity_poly.type
_entity_poly.pdbx_seq_one_letter_code
_entity_poly.pdbx_strand_id
1 'polypeptide(L)' 'MKLSRAVGQEGTVYLNIPAGGTGEVRVLVGGVMNVLKARTADGKALSAGTAVKVIRVISAGLLEVVRSE' A
#
# COMPACT_ATOMS: atom_id res chain seq x y z
N MET A 1 9.61 3.96 14.06
CA MET A 1 8.82 4.42 12.89
C MET A 1 7.33 4.21 13.19
N LYS A 2 6.48 5.24 13.03
CA LYS A 2 5.04 5.13 13.32
C LYS A 2 4.28 4.89 12.01
N LEU A 3 3.98 3.62 11.71
CA LEU A 3 3.27 3.20 10.48
C LEU A 3 1.89 3.85 10.33
N SER A 4 1.28 4.30 11.42
CA SER A 4 0.04 5.09 11.38
C SER A 4 0.16 6.36 10.51
N ARG A 5 1.37 6.90 10.32
CA ARG A 5 1.62 8.04 9.42
C ARG A 5 1.54 7.68 7.93
N ALA A 6 1.50 6.39 7.59
CA ALA A 6 1.30 5.94 6.22
C ALA A 6 -0.15 6.16 5.77
N VAL A 7 -1.13 6.21 6.68
CA VAL A 7 -2.53 6.45 6.33
C VAL A 7 -2.67 7.82 5.65
N GLY A 8 -3.32 7.84 4.49
CA GLY A 8 -3.49 9.02 3.65
C GLY A 8 -2.32 9.32 2.71
N GLN A 9 -1.18 8.63 2.85
CA GLN A 9 -0.05 8.78 1.94
C GLN A 9 -0.32 8.08 0.61
N GLU A 10 0.18 8.68 -0.45
CA GLU A 10 0.24 8.08 -1.77
C GLU A 10 1.47 7.19 -1.92
N GLY A 11 1.32 6.16 -2.72
CA GLY A 11 2.38 5.23 -3.03
C GLY A 11 2.18 4.59 -4.40
N THR A 12 3.08 3.68 -4.71
CA THR A 12 3.06 2.96 -5.98
C THR A 12 3.22 1.47 -5.71
N VAL A 13 2.43 0.65 -6.37
CA VAL A 13 2.59 -0.81 -6.30
C VAL A 13 3.97 -1.17 -6.83
N TYR A 14 4.79 -1.76 -5.96
CA TYR A 14 6.14 -2.23 -6.29
C TYR A 14 6.09 -3.68 -6.79
N LEU A 15 5.29 -4.51 -6.12
CA LEU A 15 5.02 -5.90 -6.51
C LEU A 15 3.52 -6.10 -6.69
N ASN A 16 3.13 -6.77 -7.77
CA ASN A 16 1.73 -7.07 -8.10
C ASN A 16 0.96 -7.55 -6.87
N ILE A 17 -0.20 -6.93 -6.63
CA ILE A 17 -1.14 -7.34 -5.60
C ILE A 17 -2.21 -8.19 -6.30
N PRO A 18 -2.22 -9.53 -6.13
CA PRO A 18 -3.28 -10.36 -6.70
C PRO A 18 -4.62 -10.14 -5.97
N ALA A 19 -5.73 -10.46 -6.63
CA ALA A 19 -7.06 -10.37 -6.04
C ALA A 19 -7.15 -11.24 -4.77
N GLY A 20 -7.54 -10.64 -3.65
CA GLY A 20 -7.60 -11.32 -2.34
C GLY A 20 -6.25 -11.70 -1.72
N GLY A 21 -5.13 -11.37 -2.36
CA GLY A 21 -3.80 -11.63 -1.84
C GLY A 21 -3.06 -10.36 -1.42
N THR A 22 -1.77 -10.52 -1.18
CA THR A 22 -0.86 -9.44 -0.78
C THR A 22 0.25 -9.27 -1.80
N GLY A 23 0.54 -8.02 -2.12
CA GLY A 23 1.75 -7.62 -2.84
C GLY A 23 2.53 -6.61 -2.00
N GLU A 24 3.30 -5.75 -2.66
CA GLU A 24 4.13 -4.74 -1.99
C GLU A 24 3.91 -3.38 -2.62
N VAL A 25 3.88 -2.35 -1.77
CA VAL A 25 3.76 -0.95 -2.18
C VAL A 25 4.94 -0.17 -1.65
N ARG A 26 5.41 0.75 -2.48
CA ARG A 26 6.41 1.75 -2.13
C ARG A 26 5.68 3.01 -1.70
N VAL A 27 5.87 3.43 -0.45
CA VAL A 27 5.21 4.58 0.16
C VAL A 27 6.21 5.43 0.94
N LEU A 28 6.05 6.76 0.85
CA LEU A 28 6.83 7.69 1.64
C LEU A 28 6.18 7.86 3.03
N VAL A 29 6.88 7.44 4.09
CA VAL A 29 6.38 7.56 5.47
C VAL A 29 7.33 8.43 6.27
N GLY A 30 6.91 9.66 6.57
CA GLY A 30 7.72 10.61 7.34
C GLY A 30 9.04 10.98 6.65
N GLY A 31 9.02 11.14 5.32
CA GLY A 31 10.20 11.50 4.51
C GLY A 31 11.12 10.32 4.17
N VAL A 32 10.82 9.11 4.65
CA VAL A 32 11.60 7.91 4.32
C VAL A 32 10.79 7.01 3.39
N MET A 33 11.44 6.57 2.31
CA MET A 33 10.84 5.65 1.37
C MET A 33 10.83 4.24 1.96
N ASN A 34 9.65 3.62 2.04
CA ASN A 34 9.47 2.29 2.61
C ASN A 34 8.77 1.38 1.60
N VAL A 35 9.19 0.13 1.53
CA VAL A 35 8.48 -0.94 0.81
C VAL A 35 7.79 -1.79 1.85
N LEU A 36 6.46 -1.85 1.78
CA LEU A 36 5.61 -2.51 2.78
C LEU A 36 4.63 -3.43 2.08
N LYS A 37 4.21 -4.50 2.76
CA LYS A 37 3.17 -5.38 2.22
C LYS A 37 1.86 -4.63 2.17
N ALA A 38 1.09 -4.85 1.12
CA ALA A 38 -0.23 -4.26 0.98
C ALA A 38 -1.24 -5.23 0.36
N ARG A 39 -2.50 -5.06 0.75
CA ARG A 39 -3.65 -5.66 0.11
C ARG A 39 -4.61 -4.58 -0.38
N THR A 40 -5.40 -4.92 -1.39
CA THR A 40 -6.48 -4.06 -1.86
C THR A 40 -7.68 -4.10 -0.92
N ALA A 41 -8.29 -2.94 -0.69
CA ALA A 41 -9.52 -2.83 0.10
C ALA A 41 -10.74 -3.40 -0.64
N ASP A 42 -10.76 -3.27 -1.96
CA ASP A 42 -11.83 -3.76 -2.84
C ASP A 42 -11.62 -5.20 -3.31
N GLY A 43 -10.54 -5.85 -2.86
CA GLY A 43 -10.17 -7.21 -3.22
C GLY A 43 -9.74 -7.38 -4.69
N LYS A 44 -9.59 -6.29 -5.46
CA LYS A 44 -9.17 -6.36 -6.87
C LYS A 44 -7.66 -6.54 -6.98
N ALA A 45 -7.22 -7.05 -8.13
CA ALA A 45 -5.80 -7.10 -8.43
C ALA A 45 -5.27 -5.72 -8.83
N LEU A 46 -4.04 -5.40 -8.44
CA LEU A 46 -3.30 -4.21 -8.88
C LEU A 46 -1.94 -4.59 -9.42
N SER A 47 -1.61 -4.06 -10.59
CA SER A 47 -0.33 -4.26 -11.26
C SER A 47 0.75 -3.37 -10.64
N ALA A 48 2.01 -3.80 -10.72
CA ALA A 48 3.16 -2.97 -10.43
C ALA A 48 3.14 -1.69 -11.28
N GLY A 49 3.55 -0.57 -10.68
CA GLY A 49 3.45 0.76 -11.27
C GLY A 49 2.11 1.47 -11.03
N THR A 50 1.10 0.79 -10.48
CA THR A 50 -0.20 1.43 -10.19
C THR A 50 -0.09 2.40 -9.02
N ALA A 51 -0.61 3.61 -9.19
CA ALA A 51 -0.73 4.59 -8.11
C ALA A 51 -1.80 4.14 -7.10
N VAL A 52 -1.48 4.20 -5.81
CA VAL A 52 -2.34 3.76 -4.73
C VAL A 52 -2.31 4.72 -3.57
N LYS A 53 -3.38 4.73 -2.78
CA LYS A 53 -3.48 5.48 -1.53
C LYS A 53 -3.69 4.53 -0.37
N VAL A 54 -2.92 4.72 0.70
CA VAL A 54 -3.05 3.94 1.93
C VAL A 54 -4.28 4.44 2.70
N ILE A 55 -5.26 3.57 2.91
CA ILE A 55 -6.47 3.91 3.66
C ILE A 55 -6.42 3.41 5.10
N ARG A 56 -5.64 2.35 5.37
CA ARG A 56 -5.56 1.75 6.70
C ARG A 56 -4.25 0.98 6.88
N VAL A 57 -3.83 0.84 8.14
CA VAL A 57 -2.76 -0.07 8.56
C VAL A 57 -3.42 -1.23 9.29
N ILE A 58 -3.28 -2.45 8.79
CA ILE A 58 -3.91 -3.65 9.38
C ILE A 58 -3.05 -4.20 10.51
N SER A 59 -1.73 -4.24 10.32
CA SER A 59 -0.77 -4.74 11.31
C SER A 59 0.62 -4.16 11.07
N ALA A 60 1.61 -4.56 11.87
CA ALA A 60 3.00 -4.12 11.73
C ALA A 60 3.62 -4.62 10.40
N GLY A 61 3.35 -3.89 9.32
CA GLY A 61 3.90 -4.16 7.98
C GLY A 61 2.87 -4.52 6.90
N LEU A 62 1.56 -4.60 7.24
CA LEU A 62 0.48 -4.81 6.27
C LEU A 62 -0.40 -3.56 6.15
N LEU A 63 -0.44 -3.00 4.95
CA LEU A 63 -1.26 -1.87 4.58
C LEU A 63 -2.50 -2.31 3.80
N GLU A 64 -3.58 -1.55 3.97
CA GLU A 64 -4.76 -1.63 3.12
C GLU A 64 -4.75 -0.41 2.22
N VAL A 65 -4.80 -0.66 0.91
CA VAL A 65 -4.68 0.37 -0.12
C VAL A 65 -5.86 0.33 -1.08
N VAL A 66 -6.14 1.49 -1.68
CA VAL A 66 -7.05 1.63 -2.82
C VAL A 66 -6.28 2.20 -4.00
N ARG A 67 -6.74 1.92 -5.21
CA ARG A 67 -6.23 2.60 -6.40
C ARG A 67 -6.45 4.10 -6.24
N SER A 68 -5.40 4.89 -6.46
CA SER A 68 -5.55 6.33 -6.59
C SER A 68 -6.12 6.60 -7.99
N GLU A 69 -7.22 7.35 -8.04
CA GLU A 69 -7.72 7.94 -9.29
C GLU A 69 -6.84 9.11 -9.73
#